data_AF-A0AAJ0G1Y8-F1
#
_entry.id   AF-A0AAJ0G1Y8-F1
#
_cell.length_a   1.000
_cell.length_b   1.000
_cell.length_c   1.000
_cell.angle_alpha   90.00
_cell.angle_beta   90.00
_cell.angle_gamma   90.00
#
_symmetry.space_group_name_H-M   'P 1'
#
loop_
_entity.id
_entity.type
_entity.pdbx_description
1 polymer ?
#
loop_
_entity_poly.entity_id
_entity_poly.type
_entity_poly.pdbx_seq_one_letter_code
_entity_poly.pdbx_strand_id
1 'polypeptide(L)'
;MWTPASEAVEYIGALHFRAALFNYTEYMGYPTADGRTDELWSNLYNFGISKITKEQAAKLHTPTLAIPDTEDYLIELDVWHELHCLNDLRKVLYPEVYGGLQEVTWPNGTINRETDAFRHWDHCIDSLRQTIMCHADVAPIPFHVNVPVNKGIFPRLATTHTCRNFERIQQWARDHWAGEWDFKLNPDKAAEIIAASGFDNAPEEDIEFLWRDFPENKFFKHWRENFVN
;
A
#
# COMPACT_ATOMS: atom_id res chain seq x y z
N MET A 1 -6.23 11.85 15.33
CA MET A 1 -5.54 10.57 15.57
C MET A 1 -4.07 10.87 15.83
N TRP A 2 -3.41 10.16 16.76
CA TRP A 2 -1.97 10.29 16.98
C TRP A 2 -1.20 9.38 16.00
N THR A 3 -0.03 9.82 15.53
CA THR A 3 0.89 9.02 14.69
C THR A 3 2.33 9.21 15.15
N PRO A 4 3.17 8.15 15.14
CA PRO A 4 4.58 8.26 15.51
C PRO A 4 5.40 9.13 14.54
N ALA A 5 4.96 9.27 13.29
CA ALA A 5 5.63 10.10 12.28
C ALA A 5 5.23 11.59 12.32
N SER A 6 4.56 12.06 13.39
CA SER A 6 4.05 13.44 13.47
C SER A 6 5.15 14.50 13.28
N GLU A 7 6.37 14.23 13.76
CA GLU A 7 7.52 15.14 13.65
C GLU A 7 8.08 15.26 12.22
N ALA A 8 7.77 14.29 11.36
CA ALA A 8 8.18 14.29 9.95
C ALA A 8 7.21 15.09 9.06
N VAL A 9 6.05 15.48 9.60
CA VAL A 9 5.03 16.21 8.84
C VAL A 9 5.44 17.67 8.67
N GLU A 10 5.99 17.95 7.50
CA GLU A 10 6.28 19.28 6.99
C GLU A 10 5.51 19.49 5.67
N TYR A 11 5.19 20.73 5.31
CA TYR A 11 4.50 21.05 4.05
C TYR A 11 5.40 21.84 3.10
N ILE A 12 5.40 21.42 1.83
CA ILE A 12 5.90 22.20 0.71
C ILE A 12 4.70 22.97 0.14
N GLY A 13 4.68 24.28 0.37
CA GLY A 13 3.53 25.13 -0.01
C GLY A 13 3.32 25.32 -1.51
N ALA A 14 4.34 25.04 -2.33
CA ALA A 14 4.27 25.15 -3.78
C ALA A 14 5.12 24.07 -4.46
N LEU A 15 4.50 22.93 -4.76
CA LEU A 15 5.08 21.88 -5.58
C LEU A 15 4.38 21.84 -6.94
N HIS A 16 5.11 22.16 -8.01
CA HIS A 16 4.54 22.19 -9.36
C HIS A 16 4.61 20.80 -10.00
N PHE A 17 3.45 20.23 -10.33
CA PHE A 17 3.37 18.89 -10.92
C PHE A 17 3.68 18.92 -12.41
N ARG A 18 4.25 17.82 -12.91
CA ARG A 18 4.42 17.60 -14.34
C ARG A 18 3.20 16.86 -14.90
N ALA A 19 2.55 17.42 -15.91
CA ALA A 19 1.42 16.76 -16.59
C ALA A 19 1.82 15.46 -17.30
N ALA A 20 3.06 15.38 -17.78
CA ALA A 20 3.71 14.21 -18.37
C ALA A 20 2.96 13.44 -19.49
N LEU A 21 1.97 14.05 -20.15
CA LEU A 21 1.19 13.41 -21.22
C LEU A 21 1.99 13.04 -22.48
N PHE A 22 2.99 13.86 -22.84
CA PHE A 22 3.82 13.66 -24.04
C PHE A 22 5.33 13.65 -23.75
N ASN A 23 5.71 13.94 -22.50
CA ASN A 23 7.10 13.93 -22.04
C ASN A 23 7.14 13.24 -20.68
N TYR A 24 7.44 11.94 -20.71
CA TYR A 24 7.38 11.05 -19.57
C TYR A 24 8.30 11.52 -18.43
N THR A 25 7.89 11.21 -17.21
CA THR A 25 8.81 11.22 -16.07
C THR A 25 9.61 9.91 -16.08
N GLU A 26 10.64 9.82 -15.25
CA GLU A 26 11.43 8.59 -15.10
C GLU A 26 10.64 7.42 -14.48
N TYR A 27 9.45 7.69 -13.93
CA TYR A 27 8.55 6.69 -13.35
C TYR A 27 7.55 6.10 -14.36
N MET A 28 7.54 6.58 -15.61
CA MET A 28 6.53 6.25 -16.61
C MET A 28 7.09 5.45 -17.80
N GLY A 29 6.19 4.73 -18.46
CA GLY A 29 6.48 4.02 -19.70
C GLY A 29 6.90 2.58 -19.51
N TYR A 30 7.24 1.94 -20.63
CA TYR A 30 7.71 0.56 -20.65
C TYR A 30 8.94 0.41 -19.75
N PRO A 31 9.02 -0.63 -18.90
CA PRO A 31 10.14 -0.83 -17.99
C PRO A 31 11.48 -0.81 -18.73
N THR A 32 12.47 -0.10 -18.20
CA THR A 32 13.79 -0.06 -18.83
C THR A 32 14.47 -1.43 -18.75
N ALA A 33 15.17 -1.83 -19.82
CA ALA A 33 15.84 -3.13 -19.88
C ALA A 33 16.96 -3.31 -18.83
N ASP A 34 17.50 -2.21 -18.31
CA ASP A 34 18.50 -2.18 -17.25
C ASP A 34 17.91 -2.21 -15.83
N GLY A 35 16.58 -2.28 -15.69
CA GLY A 35 15.88 -2.35 -14.40
C GLY A 35 15.71 -1.03 -13.66
N ARG A 36 16.20 0.10 -14.22
CA ARG A 36 16.14 1.41 -13.57
C ARG A 36 14.72 1.85 -13.20
N THR A 37 13.72 1.58 -14.05
CA THR A 37 12.32 1.92 -13.72
C THR A 37 11.87 1.23 -12.43
N ASP A 38 12.20 -0.05 -12.26
CA ASP A 38 11.79 -0.81 -11.08
C ASP A 38 12.54 -0.38 -9.83
N GLU A 39 13.82 -0.04 -9.97
CA GLU A 39 14.61 0.54 -8.88
C GLU A 39 14.01 1.87 -8.40
N LEU A 40 13.67 2.77 -9.34
CA LEU A 40 13.07 4.07 -9.00
C LEU A 40 11.78 3.91 -8.20
N TRP A 41 10.90 3.01 -8.62
CA TRP A 41 9.66 2.73 -7.90
C TRP A 41 9.91 2.07 -6.55
N SER A 42 10.79 1.08 -6.49
CA SER A 42 11.11 0.35 -5.25
C SER A 42 11.73 1.28 -4.20
N ASN A 43 12.59 2.21 -4.61
CA ASN A 43 13.22 3.20 -3.75
C ASN A 43 12.22 4.20 -3.13
N LEU A 44 10.96 4.25 -3.59
CA LEU A 44 9.95 5.08 -2.96
C LEU A 44 9.48 4.52 -1.60
N TYR A 45 9.49 3.19 -1.42
CA TYR A 45 8.82 2.51 -0.30
C TYR A 45 9.53 1.28 0.29
N ASN A 46 10.67 0.80 -0.24
CA ASN A 46 11.34 -0.43 0.23
C ASN A 46 11.87 -0.40 1.69
N PHE A 47 11.68 0.69 2.41
CA PHE A 47 11.94 0.86 3.85
C PHE A 47 10.62 1.01 4.64
N GLY A 48 9.49 0.56 4.08
CA GLY A 48 8.15 0.90 4.56
C GLY A 48 7.78 0.32 5.92
N ILE A 49 8.38 -0.81 6.29
CA ILE A 49 8.16 -1.43 7.60
C ILE A 49 9.01 -0.73 8.64
N SER A 50 8.33 -0.04 9.55
CA SER A 50 8.96 0.73 10.61
C SER A 50 8.79 0.03 11.96
N LYS A 51 9.71 0.30 12.88
CA LYS A 51 9.63 -0.12 14.26
C LYS A 51 9.41 1.07 15.18
N ILE A 52 8.58 0.89 16.20
CA ILE A 52 8.26 1.91 17.20
C ILE A 52 8.39 1.33 18.60
N THR A 53 8.60 2.22 19.57
CA THR A 53 8.68 1.85 20.98
C THR A 53 7.32 1.37 21.51
N LYS A 54 7.34 0.61 22.61
CA LYS A 54 6.14 0.19 23.32
C LYS A 54 5.24 1.36 23.74
N GLU A 55 5.82 2.47 24.18
CA GLU A 55 5.10 3.67 24.59
C GLU A 55 4.40 4.36 23.42
N GLN A 56 4.98 4.26 22.22
CA GLN A 56 4.36 4.71 20.97
C GLN A 56 3.24 3.76 20.54
N ALA A 57 3.48 2.44 20.57
CA ALA A 57 2.49 1.44 20.21
C ALA A 57 1.22 1.54 21.07
N ALA A 58 1.36 1.83 22.37
CA ALA A 58 0.25 2.03 23.30
C ALA A 58 -0.65 3.25 22.99
N LYS A 59 -0.20 4.16 22.12
CA LYS A 59 -0.96 5.35 21.69
C LYS A 59 -1.71 5.13 20.37
N LEU A 60 -1.46 4.02 19.68
CA LEU A 60 -2.15 3.70 18.43
C LEU A 60 -3.63 3.45 18.72
N HIS A 61 -4.48 3.80 17.75
CA HIS A 61 -5.91 3.52 17.85
C HIS A 61 -6.20 2.02 17.71
N THR A 62 -5.51 1.37 16.79
CA THR A 62 -5.55 -0.07 16.56
C THR A 62 -4.24 -0.67 17.08
N PRO A 63 -4.29 -1.75 17.90
CA PRO A 63 -3.09 -2.39 18.41
C PRO A 63 -2.26 -3.02 17.27
N THR A 64 -0.97 -3.20 17.53
CA THR A 64 -0.04 -3.81 16.56
C THR A 64 0.85 -4.85 17.22
N LEU A 65 1.51 -5.67 16.40
CA LEU A 65 2.36 -6.77 16.84
C LEU A 65 3.70 -6.28 17.37
N ALA A 66 4.15 -6.89 18.47
CA ALA A 66 5.53 -6.79 18.93
C ALA A 66 6.45 -7.54 17.96
N ILE A 67 7.65 -7.02 17.77
CA ILE A 67 8.72 -7.71 17.05
C ILE A 67 9.25 -8.83 17.95
N PRO A 68 9.24 -10.10 17.51
CA PRO A 68 9.77 -11.20 18.30
C PRO A 68 11.20 -10.93 18.77
N ASP A 69 11.48 -11.30 20.02
CA ASP A 69 12.80 -11.15 20.65
C ASP A 69 13.29 -9.68 20.82
N THR A 70 12.40 -8.68 20.72
CA THR A 70 12.73 -7.27 20.99
C THR A 70 11.67 -6.56 21.85
N GLU A 71 11.93 -5.30 22.22
CA GLU A 71 10.96 -4.43 22.89
C GLU A 71 10.19 -3.51 21.92
N ASP A 72 10.51 -3.60 20.62
CA ASP A 72 9.95 -2.77 19.56
C ASP A 72 8.68 -3.41 18.95
N TYR A 73 7.90 -2.60 18.25
CA TYR A 73 6.62 -2.96 17.65
C TYR A 73 6.60 -2.59 16.17
N LEU A 74 5.97 -3.41 15.34
CA LEU A 74 5.87 -3.18 13.90
C LEU A 74 4.75 -2.20 13.57
N ILE A 75 5.03 -1.30 12.63
CA ILE A 75 4.01 -0.56 11.90
C ILE A 75 4.43 -0.35 10.46
N GLU A 76 3.49 0.07 9.64
CA GLU A 76 3.74 0.66 8.33
C GLU A 76 3.03 2.01 8.27
N LEU A 77 3.63 3.00 7.60
CA LEU A 77 2.89 4.20 7.23
C LEU A 77 2.09 3.92 5.96
N ASP A 78 0.83 4.31 5.95
CA ASP A 78 -0.12 4.02 4.86
C ASP A 78 0.40 4.40 3.46
N VAL A 79 1.16 5.48 3.35
CA VAL A 79 1.79 5.93 2.09
C VAL A 79 2.70 4.88 1.43
N TRP A 80 3.30 3.97 2.21
CA TRP A 80 4.13 2.89 1.67
C TRP A 80 3.29 1.78 1.06
N HIS A 81 2.18 1.43 1.72
CA HIS A 81 1.17 0.52 1.19
C HIS A 81 0.52 1.10 -0.06
N GLU A 82 0.15 2.38 -0.06
CA GLU A 82 -0.38 3.08 -1.24
C GLU A 82 0.59 3.06 -2.43
N LEU A 83 1.88 3.31 -2.19
CA LEU A 83 2.90 3.28 -3.24
C LEU A 83 3.18 1.85 -3.73
N HIS A 84 3.13 0.86 -2.84
CA HIS A 84 3.18 -0.56 -3.21
C HIS A 84 2.00 -0.91 -4.13
N CYS A 85 0.77 -0.60 -3.72
CA CYS A 85 -0.45 -0.80 -4.50
C CYS A 85 -0.36 -0.16 -5.88
N LEU A 86 0.08 1.11 -5.95
CA LEU A 86 0.23 1.82 -7.20
C LEU A 86 1.30 1.20 -8.11
N ASN A 87 2.43 0.75 -7.55
CA ASN A 87 3.48 0.09 -8.31
C ASN A 87 3.01 -1.29 -8.82
N ASP A 88 2.23 -2.02 -8.05
CA ASP A 88 1.68 -3.31 -8.47
C ASP A 88 0.71 -3.13 -9.65
N LEU A 89 -0.21 -2.17 -9.55
CA LEU A 89 -1.11 -1.80 -10.65
C LEU A 89 -0.36 -1.30 -11.89
N ARG A 90 0.75 -0.56 -11.71
CA ARG A 90 1.63 -0.18 -12.83
C ARG A 90 2.16 -1.41 -13.55
N LYS A 91 2.61 -2.45 -12.83
CA LYS A 91 3.14 -3.68 -13.42
C LYS A 91 2.09 -4.45 -14.21
N VAL A 92 0.82 -4.42 -13.80
CA VAL A 92 -0.31 -5.01 -14.54
C VAL A 92 -0.44 -4.44 -15.96
N LEU A 93 0.00 -3.20 -16.20
CA LEU A 93 -0.02 -2.59 -17.54
C LEU A 93 1.03 -3.19 -18.50
N TYR A 94 1.97 -3.99 -18.01
CA TYR A 94 3.07 -4.58 -18.78
C TYR A 94 3.19 -6.10 -18.51
N PRO A 95 2.13 -6.88 -18.80
CA PRO A 95 2.08 -8.31 -18.47
C PRO A 95 3.13 -9.16 -19.20
N GLU A 96 3.61 -8.70 -20.34
CA GLU A 96 4.72 -9.33 -21.08
C GLU A 96 6.07 -9.26 -20.33
N VAL A 97 6.21 -8.34 -19.36
CA VAL A 97 7.40 -8.19 -18.52
C VAL A 97 7.19 -8.87 -17.18
N TYR A 98 6.07 -8.58 -16.51
CA TYR A 98 5.85 -8.95 -15.12
C TYR A 98 4.96 -10.19 -14.93
N GLY A 99 4.27 -10.67 -15.97
CA GLY A 99 3.31 -11.75 -15.86
C GLY A 99 2.04 -11.33 -15.11
N GLY A 100 1.62 -12.13 -14.14
CA GLY A 100 0.39 -11.96 -13.35
C GLY A 100 -0.92 -12.24 -14.08
N LEU A 101 -1.11 -11.75 -15.32
CA LEU A 101 -2.40 -11.89 -16.01
C LEU A 101 -2.81 -13.35 -16.26
N GLN A 102 -1.85 -14.25 -16.43
CA GLN A 102 -2.11 -15.69 -16.55
C GLN A 102 -2.75 -16.28 -15.28
N GLU A 103 -2.45 -15.73 -14.10
CA GLU A 103 -2.98 -16.21 -12.82
C GLU A 103 -4.45 -15.82 -12.66
N VAL A 104 -4.89 -14.78 -13.36
CA VAL A 104 -6.27 -14.30 -13.36
C VAL A 104 -7.02 -14.62 -14.64
N THR A 105 -6.49 -15.48 -15.52
CA THR A 105 -7.13 -15.79 -16.82
C THR A 105 -7.60 -17.23 -16.87
N TRP A 106 -8.90 -17.42 -17.10
CA TRP A 106 -9.48 -18.73 -17.38
C TRP A 106 -8.95 -19.33 -18.68
N PRO A 107 -9.02 -20.66 -18.87
CA PRO A 107 -8.62 -21.31 -20.14
C PRO A 107 -9.35 -20.79 -21.39
N ASN A 108 -10.53 -20.19 -21.23
CA ASN A 108 -11.30 -19.59 -22.31
C ASN A 108 -10.88 -18.14 -22.66
N GLY A 109 -9.84 -17.61 -22.01
CA GLY A 109 -9.32 -16.26 -22.21
C GLY A 109 -10.06 -15.14 -21.47
N THR A 110 -11.02 -15.47 -20.60
CA THR A 110 -11.72 -14.47 -19.77
C THR A 110 -11.07 -14.30 -18.41
N ILE A 111 -11.24 -13.13 -17.78
CA ILE A 111 -10.65 -12.86 -16.45
C ILE A 111 -11.44 -13.56 -15.34
N ASN A 112 -10.75 -14.39 -14.57
CA ASN A 112 -11.19 -14.93 -13.29
C ASN A 112 -10.99 -13.88 -12.19
N ARG A 113 -12.09 -13.37 -11.64
CA ARG A 113 -12.09 -12.34 -10.60
C ARG A 113 -12.11 -12.90 -9.18
N GLU A 114 -12.13 -14.23 -9.05
CA GLU A 114 -12.18 -14.94 -7.77
C GLU A 114 -10.78 -15.32 -7.27
N THR A 115 -9.73 -14.94 -8.00
CA THR A 115 -8.35 -15.23 -7.62
C THR A 115 -7.83 -14.18 -6.63
N ASP A 116 -6.88 -14.58 -5.78
CA ASP A 116 -6.30 -13.67 -4.80
C ASP A 116 -5.53 -12.53 -5.47
N ALA A 117 -4.88 -12.78 -6.61
CA ALA A 117 -4.21 -11.74 -7.40
C ALA A 117 -5.21 -10.67 -7.88
N PHE A 118 -6.39 -11.08 -8.38
CA PHE A 118 -7.41 -10.11 -8.80
C PHE A 118 -7.99 -9.35 -7.60
N ARG A 119 -8.31 -10.05 -6.51
CA ARG A 119 -8.78 -9.42 -5.26
C ARG A 119 -7.78 -8.40 -4.73
N HIS A 120 -6.49 -8.72 -4.78
CA HIS A 120 -5.43 -7.80 -4.36
C HIS A 120 -5.42 -6.54 -5.22
N TRP A 121 -5.52 -6.65 -6.55
CA TRP A 121 -5.60 -5.46 -7.42
C TRP A 121 -6.87 -4.63 -7.18
N ASP A 122 -8.01 -5.27 -6.97
CA ASP A 122 -9.27 -4.57 -6.70
C ASP A 122 -9.21 -3.82 -5.34
N HIS A 123 -8.62 -4.45 -4.32
CA HIS A 123 -8.29 -3.81 -3.04
C HIS A 123 -7.32 -2.64 -3.20
N CYS A 124 -6.25 -2.80 -3.98
CA CYS A 124 -5.30 -1.73 -4.28
C CYS A 124 -6.00 -0.50 -4.86
N ILE A 125 -6.97 -0.70 -5.76
CA ILE A 125 -7.76 0.38 -6.36
C ILE A 125 -8.62 1.07 -5.30
N ASP A 126 -9.29 0.31 -4.43
CA ASP A 126 -10.14 0.90 -3.38
C ASP A 126 -9.33 1.62 -2.30
N SER A 127 -8.21 1.05 -1.87
CA SER A 127 -7.27 1.69 -0.93
C SER A 127 -6.81 3.06 -1.47
N LEU A 128 -6.33 3.11 -2.71
CA LEU A 128 -5.96 4.37 -3.36
C LEU A 128 -7.13 5.35 -3.47
N ARG A 129 -8.35 4.88 -3.77
CA ARG A 129 -9.55 5.72 -3.78
C ARG A 129 -9.81 6.33 -2.39
N GLN A 130 -9.76 5.52 -1.33
CA GLN A 130 -9.96 5.98 0.05
C GLN A 130 -8.93 7.03 0.45
N THR A 131 -7.65 6.79 0.16
CA THR A 131 -6.56 7.74 0.39
C THR A 131 -6.77 9.06 -0.35
N ILE A 132 -7.10 9.01 -1.64
CA ILE A 132 -7.32 10.22 -2.44
C ILE A 132 -8.47 11.04 -1.85
N MET A 133 -9.54 10.39 -1.40
CA MET A 133 -10.67 11.05 -0.73
C MET A 133 -10.30 11.57 0.67
N CYS A 134 -9.44 10.87 1.39
CA CYS A 134 -8.94 11.28 2.71
C CYS A 134 -8.10 12.56 2.63
N HIS A 135 -7.23 12.66 1.61
CA HIS A 135 -6.37 13.82 1.41
C HIS A 135 -7.06 14.97 0.67
N ALA A 136 -7.99 14.67 -0.25
CA ALA A 136 -8.86 15.61 -0.96
C ALA A 136 -8.13 16.90 -1.40
N ASP A 137 -7.13 16.77 -2.28
CA ASP A 137 -6.37 17.92 -2.78
C ASP A 137 -7.26 18.93 -3.52
N VAL A 138 -7.26 20.17 -3.03
CA VAL A 138 -8.09 21.28 -3.53
C VAL A 138 -7.33 22.22 -4.48
N ALA A 139 -6.12 21.87 -4.90
CA ALA A 139 -5.38 22.65 -5.89
C ALA A 139 -6.21 22.83 -7.17
N PRO A 140 -6.48 24.08 -7.61
CA PRO A 140 -7.29 24.30 -8.79
C PRO A 140 -6.54 23.86 -10.05
N ILE A 141 -7.28 23.22 -10.96
CA ILE A 141 -6.80 22.88 -12.31
C ILE A 141 -7.39 23.91 -13.28
N PRO A 142 -6.66 24.99 -13.63
CA PRO A 142 -7.15 26.00 -14.55
C PRO A 142 -7.25 25.44 -15.98
N PHE A 143 -8.03 26.09 -16.83
CA PHE A 143 -8.22 25.67 -18.22
C PHE A 143 -7.38 26.49 -19.21
N HIS A 144 -7.13 25.93 -20.39
CA HIS A 144 -6.53 26.62 -21.53
C HIS A 144 -7.12 26.18 -22.86
N VAL A 145 -6.86 26.98 -23.89
CA VAL A 145 -7.22 26.67 -25.27
C VAL A 145 -5.99 26.25 -26.06
N ASN A 146 -6.21 25.44 -27.10
CA ASN A 146 -5.22 25.11 -28.14
C ASN A 146 -4.02 24.30 -27.61
N VAL A 147 -4.24 22.98 -27.41
CA VAL A 147 -3.17 22.01 -27.11
C VAL A 147 -2.62 21.41 -28.41
N PRO A 148 -1.39 20.86 -28.43
CA PRO A 148 -0.76 20.36 -29.66
C PRO A 148 -1.57 19.33 -30.45
N VAL A 149 -2.46 18.59 -29.77
CA VAL A 149 -3.27 17.53 -30.37
C VAL A 149 -4.64 17.99 -30.89
N ASN A 150 -5.19 19.11 -30.41
CA ASN A 150 -6.50 19.59 -30.85
C ASN A 150 -6.79 21.05 -30.45
N LYS A 151 -7.66 21.72 -31.21
CA LYS A 151 -8.27 23.00 -30.82
C LYS A 151 -9.48 22.74 -29.95
N GLY A 152 -9.34 22.93 -28.64
CA GLY A 152 -10.40 22.75 -27.64
C GLY A 152 -10.03 23.40 -26.31
N ILE A 153 -10.95 23.32 -25.35
CA ILE A 153 -10.77 23.77 -23.96
C ILE A 153 -10.32 22.56 -23.14
N PHE A 154 -9.12 22.65 -22.55
CA PHE A 154 -8.50 21.54 -21.82
C PHE A 154 -8.02 21.98 -20.43
N PRO A 155 -7.95 21.07 -19.45
CA PRO A 155 -7.38 21.36 -18.14
C PRO A 155 -5.84 21.44 -18.20
N ARG A 156 -5.25 22.36 -17.45
CA ARG A 156 -3.81 22.46 -17.21
C ARG A 156 -3.43 21.51 -16.07
N LEU A 157 -3.18 20.25 -16.41
CA LEU A 157 -2.83 19.20 -15.43
C LEU A 157 -1.50 19.45 -14.71
N ALA A 158 -0.61 20.26 -15.28
CA ALA A 158 0.57 20.78 -14.60
C ALA A 158 0.17 22.01 -13.78
N THR A 159 -0.34 21.77 -12.56
CA THR A 159 -0.69 22.82 -11.60
C THR A 159 0.16 22.70 -10.34
N THR A 160 0.04 23.68 -9.45
CA THR A 160 0.82 23.76 -8.22
C THR A 160 -0.03 23.29 -7.04
N HIS A 161 0.55 22.41 -6.25
CA HIS A 161 -0.08 21.75 -5.11
C HIS A 161 0.63 22.14 -3.81
N THR A 162 -0.07 22.01 -2.68
CA THR A 162 0.55 21.98 -1.35
C THR A 162 0.66 20.52 -0.94
N CYS A 163 1.88 20.03 -0.74
CA CYS A 163 2.12 18.62 -0.44
C CYS A 163 2.83 18.49 0.90
N ARG A 164 2.70 17.34 1.55
CA ARG A 164 3.63 16.97 2.61
C ARG A 164 5.03 16.79 2.03
N ASN A 165 6.06 17.12 2.78
CA ASN A 165 7.44 16.91 2.40
C ASN A 165 7.73 15.40 2.44
N PHE A 166 7.66 14.78 1.26
CA PHE A 166 7.81 13.34 1.11
C PHE A 166 9.18 12.84 1.56
N GLU A 167 10.25 13.59 1.29
CA GLU A 167 11.62 13.23 1.69
C GLU A 167 11.77 13.17 3.22
N ARG A 168 11.11 14.08 3.95
CA ARG A 168 11.11 14.08 5.43
C ARG A 168 10.40 12.85 5.99
N ILE A 169 9.29 12.45 5.37
CA ILE A 169 8.55 11.23 5.76
C ILE A 169 9.37 9.98 5.43
N GLN A 170 10.00 9.93 4.26
CA GLN A 170 10.91 8.84 3.92
C GLN A 170 12.10 8.77 4.88
N GLN A 171 12.68 9.91 5.27
CA GLN A 171 13.79 9.93 6.20
C GLN A 171 13.38 9.38 7.56
N TRP A 172 12.22 9.80 8.07
CA TRP A 172 11.67 9.23 9.30
C TRP A 172 11.52 7.71 9.22
N ALA A 173 10.97 7.19 8.11
CA ALA A 173 10.80 5.75 7.93
C ALA A 173 12.15 5.01 7.85
N ARG A 174 13.16 5.59 7.20
CA ARG A 174 14.53 5.02 7.18
C ARG A 174 15.16 4.99 8.57
N ASP A 175 15.00 6.04 9.35
CA ASP A 175 15.54 6.12 10.73
C ASP A 175 14.86 5.11 11.66
N HIS A 176 13.62 4.73 11.34
CA HIS A 176 12.82 3.75 12.08
C HIS A 176 12.72 2.39 11.36
N TRP A 177 13.58 2.11 10.38
CA TRP A 177 13.42 0.91 9.56
C TRP A 177 13.56 -0.36 10.42
N ALA A 178 12.60 -1.27 10.27
CA ALA A 178 12.57 -2.53 11.02
C ALA A 178 13.47 -3.61 10.39
N GLY A 179 14.15 -3.32 9.29
CA GLY A 179 14.91 -4.28 8.50
C GLY A 179 14.05 -5.03 7.48
N GLU A 180 14.62 -6.06 6.88
CA GLU A 180 13.86 -7.00 6.05
C GLU A 180 13.06 -7.96 6.94
N TRP A 181 11.80 -8.18 6.57
CA TRP A 181 10.87 -9.03 7.32
C TRP A 181 10.38 -10.20 6.47
N ASP A 182 10.44 -11.40 7.02
CA ASP A 182 9.76 -12.57 6.44
C ASP A 182 8.37 -12.70 7.07
N PHE A 183 7.35 -12.35 6.28
CA PHE A 183 5.95 -12.46 6.70
C PHE A 183 5.42 -13.89 6.64
N LYS A 184 6.19 -14.85 6.12
CA LYS A 184 5.77 -16.25 6.07
C LYS A 184 5.98 -16.91 7.42
N LEU A 185 4.86 -17.11 8.12
CA LEU A 185 4.82 -17.85 9.36
C LEU A 185 4.38 -19.29 9.10
N ASN A 186 5.01 -20.24 9.77
CA ASN A 186 4.41 -21.56 9.92
C ASN A 186 3.25 -21.50 10.95
N PRO A 187 2.32 -22.47 10.94
CA PRO A 187 1.15 -22.45 11.81
C PRO A 187 1.48 -22.37 13.31
N ASP A 188 2.53 -23.07 13.77
CA ASP A 188 2.91 -23.08 15.18
C ASP A 188 3.39 -21.70 15.64
N LYS A 189 4.22 -21.03 14.83
CA LYS A 189 4.72 -19.70 15.13
C LYS A 189 3.60 -18.65 15.07
N ALA A 190 2.68 -18.77 14.12
CA ALA A 190 1.50 -17.92 14.07
C ALA A 190 0.65 -18.06 15.35
N ALA A 191 0.46 -19.28 15.85
CA ALA A 191 -0.26 -19.52 17.11
C ALA A 191 0.44 -18.93 18.33
N GLU A 192 1.76 -19.02 18.40
CA GLU A 192 2.56 -18.39 19.46
C GLU A 192 2.38 -16.86 19.46
N ILE A 193 2.51 -16.22 18.30
CA ILE A 193 2.37 -14.76 18.14
C ILE A 193 0.96 -14.32 18.52
N ILE A 194 -0.07 -15.01 18.01
CA ILE A 194 -1.47 -14.68 18.29
C ILE A 194 -1.78 -14.81 19.78
N ALA A 195 -1.33 -15.90 20.42
CA ALA A 195 -1.52 -16.10 21.86
C ALA A 195 -0.81 -15.03 22.70
N ALA A 196 0.36 -14.55 22.27
CA ALA A 196 1.14 -13.53 22.96
C ALA A 196 0.65 -12.09 22.73
N SER A 197 -0.03 -11.82 21.61
CA SER A 197 -0.38 -10.46 21.17
C SER A 197 -1.34 -9.71 22.10
N GLY A 198 -2.23 -10.43 22.80
CA GLY A 198 -3.21 -9.83 23.71
C GLY A 198 -4.37 -9.08 23.05
N PHE A 199 -4.58 -9.23 21.74
CA PHE A 199 -5.71 -8.67 20.99
C PHE A 199 -6.22 -9.64 19.90
N ASP A 200 -7.38 -9.35 19.31
CA ASP A 200 -7.95 -10.17 18.23
C ASP A 200 -7.17 -9.92 16.92
N ASN A 201 -6.62 -10.99 16.34
CA ASN A 201 -5.85 -10.95 15.09
C ASN A 201 -6.70 -11.32 13.87
N ALA A 202 -8.02 -11.48 14.03
CA ALA A 202 -8.92 -11.66 12.90
C ALA A 202 -8.98 -10.37 12.05
N PRO A 203 -9.15 -10.49 10.72
CA PRO A 203 -9.39 -9.32 9.88
C PRO A 203 -10.69 -8.61 10.30
N GLU A 204 -10.76 -7.30 10.07
CA GLU A 204 -11.98 -6.51 10.30
C GLU A 204 -13.08 -6.79 9.25
N GLU A 205 -12.73 -7.49 8.18
CA GLU A 205 -13.63 -7.85 7.09
C GLU A 205 -14.49 -9.09 7.42
N ASP A 206 -15.71 -9.10 6.90
CA ASP A 206 -16.55 -10.29 6.93
C ASP A 206 -16.03 -11.34 5.92
N ILE A 207 -15.29 -12.30 6.47
CA ILE A 207 -14.74 -13.43 5.74
C ILE A 207 -15.47 -14.74 6.05
N GLU A 208 -16.74 -14.69 6.48
CA GLU A 208 -17.52 -15.89 6.84
C GLU A 208 -17.54 -16.92 5.71
N PHE A 209 -17.62 -16.46 4.47
CA PHE A 209 -17.62 -17.33 3.30
C PHE A 209 -16.34 -18.17 3.14
N LEU A 210 -15.20 -17.72 3.68
CA LEU A 210 -13.93 -18.43 3.64
C LEU A 210 -13.75 -19.44 4.79
N TRP A 211 -14.55 -19.36 5.86
CA TRP A 211 -14.36 -20.26 7.01
C TRP A 211 -14.48 -21.74 6.63
N ARG A 212 -15.31 -22.05 5.62
CA ARG A 212 -15.49 -23.41 5.11
C ARG A 212 -14.25 -23.98 4.43
N ASP A 213 -13.37 -23.13 3.92
CA ASP A 213 -12.14 -23.53 3.25
C ASP A 213 -11.00 -23.82 4.24
N PHE A 214 -11.18 -23.42 5.51
CA PHE A 214 -10.21 -23.64 6.59
C PHE A 214 -10.90 -24.25 7.82
N PRO A 215 -11.40 -25.49 7.73
CA PRO A 215 -12.02 -26.14 8.87
C PRO A 215 -11.03 -26.22 10.04
N GLU A 216 -11.51 -25.91 11.25
CA GLU A 216 -10.74 -25.98 12.50
C GLU A 216 -9.58 -24.97 12.62
N ASN A 217 -9.51 -23.96 11.74
CA ASN A 217 -8.53 -22.89 11.87
C ASN A 217 -8.87 -21.99 13.08
N LYS A 218 -8.21 -22.28 14.21
CA LYS A 218 -8.39 -21.56 15.48
C LYS A 218 -7.96 -20.08 15.43
N PHE A 219 -7.38 -19.60 14.33
CA PHE A 219 -7.07 -18.18 14.13
C PHE A 219 -8.30 -17.34 13.79
N PHE A 220 -9.36 -17.94 13.25
CA PHE A 220 -10.58 -17.19 12.98
C PHE A 220 -11.47 -17.13 14.22
N LYS A 221 -12.00 -15.93 14.48
CA LYS A 221 -12.94 -15.65 15.57
C LYS A 221 -14.09 -16.65 15.61
N HIS A 222 -14.67 -16.98 14.46
CA HIS A 222 -15.75 -17.96 14.35
C HIS A 222 -15.42 -19.33 14.94
N TRP A 223 -14.28 -19.91 14.57
CA TRP A 223 -13.87 -21.23 15.07
C TRP A 223 -13.55 -21.18 16.57
N ARG A 224 -12.98 -20.07 17.07
CA ARG A 224 -12.79 -19.85 18.51
C ARG A 224 -14.09 -19.73 19.30
N GLU A 225 -15.13 -19.17 18.71
CA GLU A 225 -16.39 -18.91 19.42
C GLU A 225 -17.40 -20.06 19.30
N ASN A 226 -17.35 -20.85 18.23
CA ASN A 226 -18.38 -21.86 17.92
C ASN A 226 -17.89 -23.32 18.05
N PHE A 227 -16.58 -23.56 18.09
CA PHE A 227 -16.02 -24.92 18.03
C PHE A 227 -14.99 -25.24 19.12
N VAL A 228 -14.94 -24.43 20.19
CA VAL A 228 -14.14 -24.76 21.37
C VAL A 228 -14.92 -25.75 22.24
N ASN A 229 -14.52 -27.03 22.16
CA ASN A 229 -14.76 -28.08 23.17
C ASN A 229 -13.41 -28.71 23.54
#